data_AF-A0A441Z094-F1
#
_entry.id   AF-A0A441Z094-F1
#
_cell.length_a   1.000
_cell.length_b   1.000
_cell.length_c   1.000
_cell.angle_alpha   90.00
_cell.angle_beta   90.00
_cell.angle_gamma   90.00
#
_symmetry.space_group_name_H-M   'P 1'
#
loop_
_entity.id
_entity.type
_entity.pdbx_description
1 polymer ?
#
loop_
_entity_poly.entity_id
_entity_poly.type
_entity_poly.pdbx_seq_one_letter_code
_entity_poly.pdbx_strand_id
1 'polypeptide(L)'
;MTLSDIRHQVEMEIDTYVIQYPAGMVGTPLRDTFFVEGLQSMRQALVEPYWIDAIPFNDAAETVRPYAVVSDDRGGYFLAFDPETQAFVLVFKDGDARYRASHIVGDAVGCFLAQ
;
A
#
# COMPACT_ATOMS: atom_id res chain seq x y z
N MET A 1 9.12 -14.59 2.16
CA MET A 1 9.67 -13.33 1.64
C MET A 1 10.28 -12.57 2.81
N THR A 2 11.50 -12.07 2.68
CA THR A 2 12.14 -11.25 3.71
C THR A 2 11.69 -9.79 3.60
N LEU A 3 11.92 -8.97 4.64
CA LEU A 3 11.64 -7.53 4.59
C LEU A 3 12.41 -6.83 3.46
N SER A 4 13.66 -7.24 3.23
CA SER A 4 14.47 -6.74 2.11
C SER A 4 13.91 -7.15 0.75
N ASP A 5 13.37 -8.37 0.62
CA ASP A 5 12.70 -8.80 -0.62
C ASP A 5 11.44 -7.96 -0.89
N ILE A 6 10.64 -7.69 0.14
CA ILE A 6 9.45 -6.83 0.04
C ILE A 6 9.87 -5.41 -0.39
N ARG A 7 10.90 -4.84 0.24
CA ARG A 7 11.43 -3.52 -0.13
C ARG A 7 11.83 -3.48 -1.60
N HIS A 8 12.62 -4.46 -2.03
CA HIS A 8 13.11 -4.53 -3.39
C HIS A 8 11.98 -4.67 -4.41
N GLN A 9 10.96 -5.48 -4.10
CA GLN A 9 9.77 -5.59 -4.94
C GLN A 9 9.08 -4.24 -5.14
N VAL A 10 8.88 -3.47 -4.07
CA VAL A 10 8.21 -2.16 -4.15
C VAL A 10 9.04 -1.17 -4.98
N GLU A 11 10.36 -1.14 -4.79
CA GLU A 11 11.25 -0.28 -5.60
C GLU A 11 11.19 -0.64 -7.08
N MET A 12 11.23 -1.93 -7.39
CA MET A 12 11.10 -2.43 -8.76
C MET A 12 9.75 -2.05 -9.37
N GLU A 13 8.67 -2.13 -8.60
CA GLU A 13 7.34 -1.77 -9.07
C GLU A 13 7.23 -0.27 -9.36
N ILE A 14 7.77 0.59 -8.48
CA ILE A 14 7.83 2.04 -8.68
C ILE A 14 8.61 2.41 -9.96
N ASP A 15 9.73 1.72 -10.22
CA ASP A 15 10.61 2.02 -11.36
C ASP A 15 10.10 1.46 -12.69
N THR A 16 9.28 0.41 -12.64
CA THR A 16 8.73 -0.23 -13.83
C THR A 16 7.24 0.05 -14.06
N TYR A 17 6.64 0.92 -13.23
CA TYR A 17 5.21 1.22 -13.30
C TYR A 17 4.83 1.79 -14.67
N VAL A 18 3.87 1.13 -15.31
CA VAL A 18 3.28 1.57 -16.57
C VAL A 18 1.82 1.93 -16.32
N ILE A 19 1.45 3.16 -16.66
CA ILE A 19 0.06 3.61 -16.62
C ILE A 19 -0.72 2.82 -17.68
N GLN A 20 -1.73 2.07 -17.24
CA GLN A 20 -2.59 1.31 -18.13
C GLN A 20 -3.94 2.00 -18.29
N TYR A 21 -4.36 2.17 -19.55
CA TYR A 21 -5.71 2.62 -19.91
C TYR A 21 -6.44 1.50 -20.67
N PRO A 22 -7.10 0.57 -19.96
CA PRO A 22 -7.94 -0.46 -20.57
C PRO A 22 -8.96 0.11 -21.55
N ALA A 23 -9.21 -0.62 -22.64
CA ALA A 23 -10.24 -0.26 -23.59
C ALA A 23 -11.64 -0.27 -22.92
N GLY A 24 -12.45 0.75 -23.21
CA GLY A 24 -13.80 0.86 -22.66
C GLY A 24 -13.91 1.48 -21.27
N MET A 25 -12.83 2.10 -20.75
CA MET A 25 -12.91 2.88 -19.52
C MET A 25 -13.96 4.00 -19.63
N VAL A 26 -14.75 4.15 -18.57
CA VAL A 26 -15.74 5.22 -18.40
C VAL A 26 -15.13 6.29 -17.48
N GLY A 27 -15.29 7.55 -17.86
CA GLY A 27 -14.76 8.70 -17.09
C GLY A 27 -13.65 9.44 -17.82
N THR A 28 -13.05 10.41 -17.13
CA THR A 28 -11.89 11.15 -17.64
C THR A 28 -10.62 10.54 -17.07
N PRO A 29 -9.65 10.14 -17.91
CA PRO A 29 -8.34 9.67 -17.44
C PRO A 29 -7.69 10.67 -16.50
N LEU A 30 -7.01 10.17 -15.47
CA LEU A 30 -6.12 10.98 -14.66
C LEU A 30 -4.98 11.51 -15.54
N ARG A 31 -4.47 12.69 -15.20
CA ARG A 31 -3.36 13.31 -15.94
C ARG A 31 -2.06 12.58 -15.61
N ASP A 32 -1.15 12.48 -16.56
CA ASP A 32 0.17 11.89 -16.34
C ASP A 32 0.91 12.51 -15.14
N THR A 33 0.72 13.82 -14.89
CA THR A 33 1.31 14.52 -13.74
C THR A 33 0.88 13.93 -12.41
N PHE A 34 -0.35 13.43 -12.28
CA PHE A 34 -0.82 12.75 -11.07
C PHE A 34 0.04 11.53 -10.75
N PHE A 35 0.32 10.70 -11.76
CA PHE A 35 1.12 9.49 -11.58
C PHE A 35 2.59 9.82 -11.31
N VAL A 36 3.16 10.80 -12.01
CA VAL A 36 4.55 11.23 -11.79
C VAL A 36 4.75 11.76 -10.37
N GLU A 37 3.86 12.66 -9.92
CA GLU A 37 3.90 13.21 -8.57
C GLU A 37 3.65 12.13 -7.50
N GLY A 38 2.69 11.22 -7.75
CA GLY A 38 2.40 10.11 -6.86
C GLY A 38 3.55 9.14 -6.70
N LEU A 39 4.21 8.73 -7.79
CA LEU A 39 5.41 7.88 -7.73
C LEU A 39 6.59 8.58 -7.06
N GLN A 40 6.73 9.89 -7.24
CA GLN A 40 7.75 10.67 -6.52
C GLN A 40 7.45 10.72 -5.02
N SER A 41 6.19 10.95 -4.65
CA SER A 41 5.73 10.92 -3.25
C SER A 41 5.98 9.55 -2.62
N MET A 42 5.64 8.46 -3.32
CA MET A 42 5.87 7.10 -2.87
C MET A 42 7.33 6.85 -2.53
N ARG A 43 8.26 7.22 -3.42
CA ARG A 43 9.71 7.09 -3.18
C ARG A 43 10.16 7.84 -1.92
N GLN A 44 9.54 8.97 -1.59
CA GLN A 44 9.87 9.76 -0.40
C GLN A 44 9.24 9.20 0.88
N ALA A 45 8.10 8.52 0.76
CA ALA A 45 7.38 7.89 1.86
C ALA A 45 7.93 6.50 2.23
N LEU A 46 8.77 5.92 1.38
CA LEU A 46 9.39 4.62 1.60
C LEU A 46 10.23 4.60 2.90
N VAL A 47 9.98 3.62 3.76
CA VAL A 47 10.69 3.40 5.04
C VAL A 47 11.48 2.10 5.03
N GLU A 48 12.41 1.94 5.99
CA GLU A 48 12.98 0.61 6.26
C GLU A 48 11.84 -0.30 6.73
N PRO A 49 11.55 -1.42 6.05
CA PRO A 49 10.34 -2.15 6.35
C PRO A 49 10.36 -2.73 7.77
N TYR A 50 9.19 -2.74 8.41
CA TYR A 50 9.02 -3.27 9.76
C TYR A 50 7.65 -3.90 9.93
N TRP A 51 7.54 -4.83 10.89
CA TRP A 51 6.28 -5.50 11.18
C TRP A 51 5.41 -4.66 12.10
N ILE A 52 4.13 -4.58 11.79
CA ILE A 52 3.06 -4.12 12.68
C ILE A 52 1.99 -5.20 12.81
N ASP A 53 1.25 -5.12 13.89
CA ASP A 53 0.08 -5.96 14.13
C ASP A 53 -1.18 -5.17 13.77
N ALA A 54 -2.01 -5.71 12.88
CA ALA A 54 -3.26 -5.06 12.45
C ALA A 54 -4.42 -6.05 12.32
N ILE A 55 -5.64 -5.52 12.39
CA ILE A 55 -6.89 -6.27 12.22
C ILE A 55 -7.35 -6.12 10.76
N PRO A 56 -7.72 -7.19 10.04
CA PRO A 56 -8.29 -7.09 8.70
C PRO A 56 -9.59 -6.27 8.63
N PHE A 57 -9.87 -5.64 7.48
CA PHE A 57 -10.97 -4.68 7.28
C PHE A 57 -12.37 -5.15 7.72
N ASN A 58 -12.64 -6.47 7.64
CA ASN A 58 -13.94 -7.06 7.95
C ASN A 58 -13.84 -8.26 8.90
N ASP A 59 -12.79 -8.35 9.70
CA ASP A 59 -12.68 -9.45 10.67
C ASP A 59 -13.46 -9.15 11.95
N ALA A 60 -14.66 -9.75 12.04
CA ALA A 60 -15.52 -9.65 13.21
C ALA A 60 -14.93 -10.33 14.46
N ALA A 61 -13.98 -11.25 14.30
CA ALA A 61 -13.27 -11.88 15.42
C ALA A 61 -12.16 -10.97 15.99
N GLU A 62 -11.87 -9.83 15.33
CA GLU A 62 -10.75 -8.94 15.67
C GLU A 62 -9.40 -9.67 15.74
N THR A 63 -9.16 -10.64 14.85
CA THR A 63 -7.90 -11.37 14.80
C THR A 63 -6.78 -10.42 14.41
N VAL A 64 -5.76 -10.37 15.26
CA VAL A 64 -4.55 -9.60 15.03
C VAL A 64 -3.55 -10.46 14.27
N ARG A 65 -3.01 -9.92 13.18
CA ARG A 65 -1.96 -10.60 12.40
C ARG A 65 -0.90 -9.62 11.90
N PRO A 66 0.32 -10.10 11.57
CA PRO A 66 1.43 -9.25 11.20
C PRO A 66 1.34 -8.77 9.74
N TYR A 67 1.69 -7.49 9.53
CA TYR A 67 1.82 -6.83 8.24
C TYR A 67 3.15 -6.11 8.15
N ALA A 68 3.84 -6.17 7.01
CA ALA A 68 5.12 -5.50 6.83
C ALA A 68 4.90 -4.11 6.22
N VAL A 69 5.04 -3.06 7.02
CA VAL A 69 4.98 -1.67 6.54
C VAL A 69 6.16 -1.40 5.63
N VAL A 70 5.91 -0.76 4.49
CA VAL A 70 6.93 -0.39 3.50
C VAL A 70 6.94 1.10 3.17
N SER A 71 5.82 1.80 3.42
CA SER A 71 5.78 3.26 3.34
C SER A 71 4.93 3.87 4.45
N ASP A 72 5.30 5.09 4.85
CA ASP A 72 4.58 5.96 5.77
C ASP A 72 4.54 7.37 5.17
N ASP A 73 3.38 7.76 4.66
CA ASP A 73 3.18 9.07 4.02
C ASP A 73 2.95 10.20 5.03
N ARG A 74 2.96 9.88 6.34
CA ARG A 74 2.64 10.78 7.46
C ARG A 74 1.20 11.33 7.44
N GLY A 75 0.37 10.86 6.53
CA GLY A 75 -1.06 11.14 6.42
C GLY A 75 -1.93 10.28 7.34
N GLY A 76 -1.33 9.32 8.04
CA GLY A 76 -2.03 8.38 8.93
C GLY A 76 -2.33 7.03 8.27
N TYR A 77 -1.91 6.85 7.02
CA TYR A 77 -1.98 5.59 6.27
C TYR A 77 -0.57 5.02 6.08
N PHE A 78 -0.49 3.71 6.14
CA PHE A 78 0.72 2.93 5.87
C PHE A 78 0.43 2.01 4.70
N LEU A 79 1.34 1.92 3.74
CA LEU A 79 1.31 0.81 2.81
C LEU A 79 2.01 -0.37 3.48
N ALA A 80 1.32 -1.52 3.54
CA ALA A 80 1.88 -2.71 4.15
C ALA A 80 1.65 -3.96 3.29
N PHE A 81 2.56 -4.91 3.39
CA PHE A 81 2.46 -6.23 2.76
C PHE A 81 1.81 -7.22 3.72
N ASP A 82 0.80 -7.94 3.23
CA ASP A 82 0.12 -9.02 3.93
C ASP A 82 0.75 -10.38 3.53
N PRO A 83 1.45 -11.08 4.46
CA PRO A 83 2.07 -12.36 4.15
C PRO A 83 1.07 -13.50 3.92
N GLU A 84 -0.18 -13.41 4.39
CA GLU A 84 -1.18 -14.46 4.14
C GLU A 84 -1.75 -14.36 2.74
N THR A 85 -2.03 -13.14 2.26
CA THR A 85 -2.62 -12.94 0.93
C THR A 85 -1.60 -12.67 -0.16
N GLN A 86 -0.33 -12.45 0.20
CA GLN A 86 0.75 -12.07 -0.72
C GLN A 86 0.42 -10.80 -1.52
N ALA A 87 -0.21 -9.82 -0.88
CA ALA A 87 -0.66 -8.58 -1.50
C ALA A 87 -0.33 -7.35 -0.63
N PHE A 88 -0.33 -6.17 -1.24
CA PHE A 88 -0.23 -4.91 -0.51
C PHE A 88 -1.61 -4.41 -0.10
N VAL A 89 -1.68 -3.71 1.02
CA VAL A 89 -2.90 -3.16 1.61
C VAL A 89 -2.59 -1.84 2.32
N LEU A 90 -3.54 -0.91 2.31
CA LEU A 90 -3.45 0.27 3.17
C LEU A 90 -3.86 -0.08 4.60
N VAL A 91 -3.02 0.27 5.57
CA VAL A 91 -3.27 0.13 7.00
C VAL A 91 -3.39 1.51 7.62
N PHE A 92 -4.31 1.71 8.55
CA PHE A 92 -4.51 2.98 9.25
C PHE A 92 -4.67 2.76 10.75
N LYS A 93 -4.47 3.83 11.54
CA LYS A 93 -4.74 3.80 12.98
C LYS A 93 -6.24 3.92 13.24
N ASP A 94 -6.81 2.96 13.95
CA ASP A 94 -8.21 2.90 14.38
C ASP A 94 -8.30 3.18 15.89
N GLY A 95 -8.50 4.45 16.25
CA GLY A 95 -8.67 4.89 17.64
C GLY A 95 -7.44 4.71 18.53
N ASP A 96 -7.63 4.15 19.73
CA ASP A 96 -6.64 4.00 20.81
C ASP A 96 -5.52 3.00 20.48
N ALA A 97 -4.68 3.36 19.51
CA ALA A 97 -3.43 2.68 19.14
C ALA A 97 -3.56 1.30 18.43
N ARG A 98 -4.73 0.93 17.94
CA ARG A 98 -4.88 -0.27 17.08
C ARG A 98 -4.67 0.09 15.61
N TYR A 99 -4.12 -0.83 14.84
CA TYR A 99 -4.05 -0.73 13.39
C TYR A 99 -5.13 -1.58 12.73
N ARG A 100 -5.70 -1.08 11.64
CA ARG A 100 -6.69 -1.79 10.83
C ARG A 100 -6.28 -1.74 9.36
N ALA A 101 -6.29 -2.89 8.70
CA ALA A 101 -6.14 -2.97 7.25
C ALA A 101 -7.45 -2.51 6.58
N SER A 102 -7.35 -1.81 5.46
CA SER A 102 -8.48 -1.38 4.65
C SER A 102 -8.89 -2.47 3.64
N HIS A 103 -9.95 -2.20 2.86
CA HIS A 103 -10.34 -3.02 1.71
C HIS A 103 -9.53 -2.72 0.45
N ILE A 104 -8.67 -1.71 0.46
CA ILE A 104 -7.82 -1.35 -0.68
C ILE A 104 -6.64 -2.32 -0.68
N VAL A 105 -6.69 -3.32 -1.55
CA VAL A 105 -5.74 -4.44 -1.64
C VAL A 105 -5.32 -4.64 -3.09
N GLY A 106 -4.02 -4.85 -3.34
CA GLY A 106 -3.49 -5.04 -4.68
C GLY A 106 -1.97 -4.98 -4.74
N ASP A 107 -1.48 -4.37 -5.82
CA ASP A 107 -0.06 -4.02 -6.00
C ASP A 107 0.32 -2.77 -5.17
N ALA A 108 1.62 -2.56 -4.97
CA ALA A 108 2.13 -1.55 -4.06
C ALA A 108 1.78 -0.13 -4.53
N VAL A 109 2.01 0.16 -5.81
CA VAL A 109 1.81 1.48 -6.40
C VAL A 109 0.33 1.82 -6.46
N GLY A 110 -0.52 0.90 -6.92
CA GLY A 110 -1.95 1.08 -7.00
C GLY A 110 -2.57 1.33 -5.63
N CYS A 111 -2.15 0.59 -4.61
CA CYS A 111 -2.59 0.86 -3.24
C CYS A 111 -2.14 2.24 -2.74
N PHE A 112 -0.87 2.61 -2.96
CA PHE A 112 -0.35 3.91 -2.55
C PHE A 112 -1.06 5.09 -3.25
N LEU A 113 -1.35 4.98 -4.55
CA LEU A 113 -2.04 6.03 -5.30
C LEU A 113 -3.53 6.17 -4.94
N ALA A 114 -4.10 5.18 -4.24
CA ALA A 114 -5.51 5.15 -3.83
C ALA A 114 -5.77 5.68 -2.41
N GLN A 115 -4.72 6.11 -1.70
CA GLN A 115 -4.81 6.64 -0.33
C GLN A 115 -5.47 8.02 -0.23
#